data_AF-A0A1Y6KW56-F1
#
_entry.id   AF-A0A1Y6KW56-F1
#
_cell.length_a   1.000
_cell.length_b   1.000
_cell.length_c   1.000
_cell.angle_alpha   90.00
_cell.angle_beta   90.00
_cell.angle_gamma   90.00
#
_symmetry.space_group_name_H-M   'P 1'
#
loop_
_entity.id
_entity.type
_entity.pdbx_description
1 polymer ?
#
loop_
_entity_poly.entity_id
_entity_poly.type
_entity_poly.pdbx_seq_one_letter_code
_entity_poly.pdbx_strand_id
1 'polypeptide(L)'
;MKKLLFLVSLIVSSSAFAMPHGNPASIYCVNHGGKSVLVDGQGYCRLPNGKMCDEWAFQKGQCSSSKPKQDKWIKYCVKHKGTAIGSNCHFNKQATSCDLKQFYNGTCKKKPKHPKVY
;
A
#
# COMPACT_ATOMS: atom_id res chain seq x y z
N MET A 1 13.96 54.38 -30.24
CA MET A 1 13.23 54.10 -28.98
C MET A 1 11.87 53.50 -29.32
N LYS A 2 11.73 52.17 -29.33
CA LYS A 2 10.48 51.49 -29.67
C LYS A 2 9.92 50.93 -28.37
N LYS A 3 8.91 51.60 -27.82
CA LYS A 3 8.21 51.19 -26.59
C LYS A 3 7.46 49.89 -26.90
N LEU A 4 8.10 48.76 -26.63
CA LEU A 4 7.48 47.44 -26.74
C LEU A 4 6.57 47.27 -25.51
N LEU A 5 5.29 47.56 -25.70
CA LEU A 5 4.25 47.28 -24.73
C LEU A 5 4.13 45.76 -24.58
N PHE A 6 4.71 45.21 -23.51
CA PHE A 6 4.47 43.84 -23.08
C PHE A 6 3.03 43.74 -22.56
N LEU A 7 2.12 43.29 -23.41
CA LEU A 7 0.82 42.77 -23.00
C LEU A 7 1.06 41.47 -22.23
N VAL A 8 1.04 41.55 -20.90
CA VAL A 8 1.04 40.39 -20.01
C VAL A 8 -0.31 39.69 -20.19
N SER A 9 -0.33 38.71 -21.09
CA SER A 9 -1.46 37.80 -21.26
C SER A 9 -1.60 36.96 -19.99
N LEU A 10 -2.63 37.24 -19.19
CA LEU A 10 -3.10 36.40 -18.09
C LEU A 10 -3.62 35.08 -18.66
N ILE A 11 -2.73 34.10 -18.78
CA ILE A 11 -3.12 32.71 -19.09
C ILE A 11 -3.67 32.11 -17.80
N VAL A 12 -4.98 32.25 -17.57
CA VAL A 12 -5.68 31.47 -16.54
C VAL A 12 -5.73 30.03 -17.04
N SER A 13 -4.73 29.23 -16.67
CA SER A 13 -4.67 27.81 -17.02
C SER A 13 -5.67 27.05 -16.14
N SER A 14 -6.89 26.88 -16.65
CA SER A 14 -7.95 26.09 -16.02
C SER A 14 -7.59 24.61 -16.11
N SER A 15 -6.83 24.09 -15.15
CA SER A 15 -6.67 22.64 -15.00
C SER A 15 -7.97 22.04 -14.49
N ALA A 16 -8.85 21.62 -15.42
CA ALA A 16 -9.97 20.77 -15.09
C ALA A 16 -9.43 19.42 -14.58
N PHE A 17 -9.39 19.24 -13.26
CA PHE A 17 -9.05 17.96 -12.66
C PHE A 17 -10.15 16.95 -13.01
N ALA A 18 -9.89 16.09 -13.98
CA ALA A 18 -10.75 14.95 -14.28
C ALA A 18 -10.74 14.00 -13.07
N MET A 19 -11.77 14.08 -12.24
CA MET A 19 -12.00 13.09 -11.19
C MET A 19 -12.45 11.78 -11.86
N PRO A 20 -11.94 10.61 -11.44
CA PRO A 20 -12.40 9.35 -11.99
C PRO A 20 -13.91 9.20 -11.80
N HIS A 21 -14.67 9.12 -12.89
CA HIS A 21 -16.10 8.88 -12.87
C HIS A 21 -16.36 7.39 -12.57
N GLY A 22 -16.83 7.08 -11.36
CA GLY A 22 -17.18 5.73 -10.93
C GLY A 22 -17.47 5.67 -9.43
N ASN A 23 -17.87 4.50 -8.92
CA ASN A 23 -17.98 4.31 -7.48
C ASN A 23 -16.59 4.47 -6.84
N PRO A 24 -16.37 5.45 -5.95
CA PRO A 24 -15.05 5.72 -5.39
C PRO A 24 -14.50 4.53 -4.59
N ALA A 25 -15.37 3.69 -4.00
CA ALA A 25 -14.95 2.49 -3.28
C ALA A 25 -14.42 1.41 -4.25
N SER A 26 -15.07 1.24 -5.39
CA SER A 26 -14.63 0.31 -6.44
C SER A 26 -13.33 0.78 -7.10
N ILE A 27 -13.18 2.10 -7.35
CA ILE A 27 -11.93 2.70 -7.83
C ILE A 27 -10.80 2.45 -6.82
N TYR A 28 -11.07 2.67 -5.53
CA TYR A 28 -10.11 2.38 -4.48
C TYR A 28 -9.69 0.91 -4.47
N CYS A 29 -10.64 -0.02 -4.62
CA CYS A 29 -10.34 -1.45 -4.72
C CYS A 29 -9.32 -1.75 -5.82
N VAL A 30 -9.55 -1.25 -7.03
CA VAL A 30 -8.68 -1.49 -8.19
C VAL A 30 -7.32 -0.83 -8.01
N ASN A 31 -7.27 0.41 -7.51
CA ASN A 31 -6.02 1.13 -7.24
C ASN A 31 -5.13 0.42 -6.20
N HIS A 32 -5.73 -0.37 -5.31
CA HIS A 32 -5.02 -1.18 -4.33
C HIS A 32 -4.81 -2.63 -4.76
N GLY A 33 -4.92 -2.92 -6.07
CA GLY A 33 -4.62 -4.21 -6.68
C GLY A 33 -5.71 -5.27 -6.49
N GLY A 34 -6.86 -4.89 -5.97
CA GLY A 34 -8.03 -5.77 -5.86
C GLY A 34 -8.84 -5.81 -7.16
N LYS A 35 -9.82 -6.72 -7.18
CA LYS A 35 -10.86 -6.76 -8.23
C LYS A 35 -12.21 -6.41 -7.60
N SER A 36 -12.87 -5.40 -8.15
CA SER A 36 -14.25 -5.07 -7.81
C SER A 36 -15.18 -6.15 -8.35
N VAL A 37 -16.10 -6.65 -7.51
CA VAL A 37 -17.10 -7.67 -7.85
C VAL A 37 -18.43 -7.33 -7.19
N LEU A 38 -19.52 -7.53 -7.93
CA LEU A 38 -20.88 -7.36 -7.41
C LEU A 38 -21.42 -8.72 -6.96
N VAL A 39 -21.95 -8.79 -5.74
CA VAL A 39 -22.65 -9.98 -5.21
C VAL A 39 -23.99 -9.51 -4.67
N ASP A 40 -25.08 -9.98 -5.27
CA ASP A 40 -26.46 -9.63 -4.89
C ASP A 40 -26.71 -8.11 -4.79
N GLY A 41 -26.11 -7.33 -5.70
CA GLY A 41 -26.23 -5.87 -5.72
C GLY A 41 -25.24 -5.13 -4.80
N GLN A 42 -24.48 -5.84 -3.97
CA GLN A 42 -23.49 -5.26 -3.06
C GLN A 42 -22.07 -5.34 -3.65
N GLY A 43 -21.32 -4.25 -3.55
CA GLY A 43 -19.94 -4.16 -4.04
C GLY A 43 -18.93 -4.76 -3.05
N TYR A 44 -18.12 -5.71 -3.54
CA TYR A 44 -17.01 -6.32 -2.81
C TYR A 44 -15.68 -6.14 -3.56
N CYS A 45 -14.61 -5.94 -2.78
CA CYS A 45 -13.23 -5.98 -3.25
C CYS A 45 -12.62 -7.35 -2.98
N ARG A 46 -12.30 -8.09 -4.03
CA ARG A 46 -11.47 -9.29 -3.96
C ARG A 46 -10.00 -8.88 -3.94
N LEU A 47 -9.38 -8.96 -2.77
CA LEU A 47 -8.00 -8.55 -2.53
C LEU A 47 -6.99 -9.57 -3.09
N PRO A 48 -5.72 -9.17 -3.35
CA PRO A 48 -4.68 -10.06 -3.87
C PRO A 48 -4.42 -11.33 -3.03
N ASN A 49 -4.68 -11.26 -1.73
CA ASN A 49 -4.57 -12.39 -0.81
C ASN A 49 -5.82 -13.30 -0.82
N GLY A 50 -6.77 -13.08 -1.74
CA GLY A 50 -8.01 -13.84 -1.88
C GLY A 50 -9.14 -13.39 -0.96
N LYS A 51 -8.90 -12.48 0.00
CA LYS A 51 -9.93 -12.00 0.92
C LYS A 51 -10.97 -11.15 0.17
N MET A 52 -12.25 -11.42 0.42
CA MET A 52 -13.35 -10.55 0.02
C MET A 52 -13.65 -9.54 1.14
N CYS A 53 -13.68 -8.26 0.79
CA CYS A 53 -14.06 -7.17 1.68
C CYS A 53 -15.22 -6.40 1.05
N ASP A 54 -16.19 -5.92 1.84
CA ASP A 54 -17.07 -4.85 1.35
C ASP A 54 -16.21 -3.66 0.90
N GLU A 55 -16.51 -3.07 -0.26
CA GLU A 55 -15.65 -2.04 -0.87
C GLU A 55 -15.56 -0.78 -0.01
N TRP A 56 -16.65 -0.37 0.64
CA TRP A 56 -16.66 0.78 1.53
C TRP A 56 -15.88 0.50 2.81
N ALA A 57 -16.02 -0.70 3.36
CA ALA A 57 -15.22 -1.14 4.50
C ALA A 57 -13.73 -1.19 4.14
N PHE A 58 -13.38 -1.63 2.92
CA PHE A 58 -12.01 -1.62 2.44
C PHE A 58 -11.45 -0.21 2.27
N GLN A 59 -12.20 0.69 1.64
CA GLN A 59 -11.84 2.09 1.46
C GLN A 59 -11.61 2.81 2.80
N LYS A 60 -12.45 2.53 3.81
CA LYS A 60 -12.32 3.10 5.17
C LYS A 60 -11.25 2.41 6.03
N GLY A 61 -10.57 1.38 5.52
CA GLY A 61 -9.61 0.57 6.29
C GLY A 61 -10.24 -0.31 7.39
N GLN A 62 -11.57 -0.44 7.41
CA GLN A 62 -12.31 -1.33 8.31
C GLN A 62 -12.21 -2.80 7.88
N CYS A 63 -11.89 -3.02 6.61
CA CYS A 63 -11.41 -4.28 6.07
C CYS A 63 -10.07 -4.01 5.39
N SER A 64 -9.03 -4.80 5.64
CA SER A 64 -7.79 -4.69 4.88
C SER A 64 -7.27 -6.07 4.48
N SER A 65 -6.27 -6.09 3.58
CA SER A 65 -5.52 -7.30 3.24
C SER A 65 -4.71 -7.83 4.43
N SER A 66 -4.44 -6.98 5.43
CA SER A 66 -3.85 -7.35 6.70
C SER A 66 -4.93 -7.55 7.79
N LYS A 67 -4.64 -8.30 8.86
CA LYS A 67 -5.41 -8.16 10.12
C LYS A 67 -4.79 -7.03 10.94
N PRO A 68 -5.50 -6.33 11.85
CA PRO A 68 -4.90 -5.29 12.71
C PRO A 68 -3.67 -5.77 13.50
N LYS A 69 -3.63 -7.05 13.89
CA LYS A 69 -2.45 -7.67 14.52
C LYS A 69 -1.25 -7.78 13.58
N GLN A 70 -1.49 -7.95 12.28
CA GLN A 70 -0.47 -7.99 11.25
C GLN A 70 0.13 -6.59 11.01
N ASP A 71 -0.66 -5.51 11.13
CA ASP A 71 -0.13 -4.14 11.04
C ASP A 71 0.91 -3.84 12.12
N LYS A 72 0.71 -4.37 13.33
CA LYS A 72 1.70 -4.28 14.43
C LYS A 72 3.04 -4.93 14.02
N TRP A 73 2.98 -6.12 13.43
CA TRP A 73 4.17 -6.86 13.01
C TRP A 73 4.85 -6.22 11.79
N ILE A 74 4.07 -5.69 10.84
CA ILE A 74 4.57 -4.94 9.69
C ILE A 74 5.34 -3.70 10.16
N LYS A 75 4.75 -2.90 11.06
CA LYS A 75 5.42 -1.72 11.65
C LYS A 75 6.72 -2.10 12.35
N TYR A 76 6.73 -3.22 13.09
CA TYR A 76 7.93 -3.74 13.72
C TYR A 76 9.01 -4.14 12.70
N CYS A 77 8.64 -4.87 11.64
CA CYS A 77 9.55 -5.23 10.54
C CYS A 77 10.25 -4.00 9.94
N VAL A 78 9.46 -2.99 9.56
CA VAL A 78 9.98 -1.75 8.94
C VAL A 78 10.90 -1.00 9.90
N LYS A 79 10.53 -0.90 11.18
CA LYS A 79 11.37 -0.28 12.23
C LYS A 79 12.77 -0.92 12.31
N HIS A 80 12.86 -2.24 12.11
CA HIS A 80 14.11 -3.00 12.13
C HIS A 80 14.81 -3.13 10.76
N LYS A 81 14.49 -2.22 9.83
CA LYS A 81 15.10 -2.14 8.49
C LYS A 81 14.81 -3.37 7.62
N GLY A 82 13.64 -3.99 7.81
CA GLY A 82 13.11 -5.00 6.91
C GLY A 82 12.03 -4.43 5.99
N THR A 83 11.70 -5.18 4.94
CA THR A 83 10.59 -4.90 4.03
C THR A 83 9.52 -5.97 4.22
N ALA A 84 8.29 -5.55 4.54
CA ALA A 84 7.18 -6.48 4.67
C ALA A 84 6.64 -6.85 3.27
N ILE A 85 6.65 -8.13 2.95
CA ILE A 85 6.15 -8.69 1.69
C ILE A 85 5.19 -9.82 2.05
N GLY A 86 3.88 -9.57 1.91
CA GLY A 86 2.85 -10.50 2.34
C GLY A 86 2.90 -10.77 3.85
N SER A 87 3.14 -12.03 4.24
CA SER A 87 3.31 -12.46 5.63
C SER A 87 4.76 -12.44 6.12
N ASN A 88 5.73 -12.08 5.28
CA ASN A 88 7.16 -12.16 5.59
C ASN A 88 7.81 -10.78 5.74
N CYS A 89 8.84 -10.72 6.58
CA CYS A 89 9.77 -9.61 6.76
C CYS A 89 11.11 -9.96 6.13
N HIS A 90 11.48 -9.24 5.07
CA HIS A 90 12.70 -9.47 4.31
C HIS A 90 13.80 -8.47 4.69
N PHE A 91 15.01 -8.96 4.92
CA PHE A 91 16.21 -8.16 5.22
C PHE A 91 17.25 -8.33 4.11
N ASN A 92 17.18 -7.48 3.07
CA ASN A 92 18.03 -7.60 1.88
C ASN A 92 19.53 -7.60 2.20
N LYS A 93 19.99 -6.74 3.14
CA LYS A 93 21.42 -6.65 3.51
C LYS A 93 21.95 -7.89 4.26
N GLN A 94 21.06 -8.76 4.73
CA GLN A 94 21.39 -9.93 5.55
C GLN A 94 20.92 -11.24 4.92
N ALA A 95 20.37 -11.18 3.69
CA ALA A 95 19.74 -12.30 3.01
C ALA A 95 18.85 -13.16 3.94
N THR A 96 18.08 -12.49 4.82
CA THR A 96 17.22 -13.15 5.81
C THR A 96 15.77 -12.83 5.50
N SER A 97 14.90 -13.83 5.53
CA SER A 97 13.46 -13.63 5.54
C SER A 97 12.84 -14.38 6.73
N CYS A 98 11.91 -13.74 7.42
CA CYS A 98 11.20 -14.28 8.57
C CYS A 98 9.70 -14.07 8.38
N ASP A 99 8.85 -14.97 8.87
CA ASP A 99 7.43 -14.62 9.05
C ASP A 99 7.31 -13.42 10.01
N LEU A 100 6.37 -12.51 9.73
CA LEU A 100 6.17 -11.26 10.47
C LEU A 100 5.92 -11.50 11.96
N LYS A 101 5.10 -12.50 12.29
CA LYS A 101 4.79 -12.86 13.69
C LYS A 101 6.01 -13.47 14.37
N GLN A 102 6.72 -14.35 13.67
CA GLN A 102 7.92 -14.99 14.20
C GLN A 102 9.03 -13.98 14.49
N PHE A 103 9.25 -13.00 13.61
CA PHE A 103 10.20 -11.92 13.84
C PHE A 103 9.78 -11.04 15.01
N TYR A 104 8.50 -10.65 15.08
CA TYR A 104 7.97 -9.87 16.19
C TYR A 104 8.12 -10.58 17.56
N ASN A 105 7.92 -11.90 17.59
CA ASN A 105 8.05 -12.71 18.80
C ASN A 105 9.51 -13.13 19.11
N GLY A 106 10.46 -12.82 18.22
CA GLY A 106 11.87 -13.18 18.39
C GLY A 106 12.22 -14.65 18.13
N THR A 107 11.29 -15.46 17.63
CA THR A 107 11.54 -16.86 17.24
C THR A 107 12.28 -16.96 15.91
N CYS A 108 12.18 -15.94 15.06
CA CYS A 108 13.06 -15.74 13.91
C CYS A 108 13.89 -14.47 14.11
N LYS A 109 15.20 -14.54 13.84
CA LYS A 109 16.13 -13.43 14.04
C LYS A 109 16.87 -13.10 12.75
N LYS A 110 17.12 -11.81 12.55
CA LYS A 110 17.95 -11.28 11.47
C LYS A 110 19.37 -11.83 11.57
N LYS A 111 19.91 -12.41 10.51
CA LYS A 111 21.30 -12.90 10.49
C LYS A 111 22.30 -11.74 10.61
N PRO A 112 23.48 -11.96 11.19
CA PRO A 112 24.57 -10.99 11.15
C PRO A 112 24.98 -10.72 9.70
N LYS A 113 25.40 -9.47 9.44
CA LYS A 113 25.76 -8.98 8.10
C LYS A 113 26.98 -9.70 7.49
N HIS A 114 27.80 -10.30 8.36
CA HIS A 114 28.92 -11.17 8.02
C HIS A 114 28.72 -12.48 8.80
N PRO A 115 28.57 -13.64 8.14
CA PRO A 115 28.67 -14.91 8.83
C PRO A 115 30.04 -14.98 9.50
N LYS A 116 30.09 -15.31 10.79
CA LYS A 116 31.37 -15.64 11.42
C LYS A 116 31.85 -16.93 10.75
N VAL A 117 32.84 -16.80 9.87
CA VAL A 117 33.63 -17.95 9.40
C VAL A 117 34.67 -18.16 10.51
N TYR A 118 34.53 -19.28 11.21
CA TYR A 118 35.54 -19.73 12.17
C TYR A 118 36.56 -20.58 11.42
#